data_AF-A0A7C4VYW9-F1
#
_entry.id   AF-A0A7C4VYW9-F1
#
_cell.length_a   1.000
_cell.length_b   1.000
_cell.length_c   1.000
_cell.angle_alpha   90.00
_cell.angle_beta   90.00
_cell.angle_gamma   90.00
#
_symmetry.space_group_name_H-M   'P 1'
#
loop_
_entity.id
_entity.type
_entity.pdbx_description
1 polymer ?
#
loop_
_entity_poly.entity_id
_entity_poly.type
_entity_poly.pdbx_seq_one_letter_code
_entity_poly.pdbx_strand_id
1 'polypeptide(L)'
;MEVATTFQPKIVGFLCNWCCYGGADLAGVSRFQYPPFIRVIRLMCSGRVDMAFIFRAFRNGADAVFIGGCHINDCHYNTEGNYDALSMVHLCRRLLERIGIDPNRLRIEWVSAGEGIRFAEIMNDLGRRIQLLGPLGASEGIDPQTLCKRIDEITEFIPYIKLIKREKLALHNPDESAYEQLYTADEIEALFRDAPSYDIDPQRCQACMICFNKCPVQAISGAKNLIHAIDPAKCIRCGTCLEVCPPRFGAVRKTVGMPAPLPLPESERRIRRKKNRLDL
;
A
#
# COMPACT_ATOMS: atom_id res chain seq x y z
N MET A 1 -1.03 25.20 38.36
CA MET A 1 -1.69 24.49 37.25
C MET A 1 -0.59 23.77 36.47
N GLU A 2 -0.45 22.47 36.70
CA GLU A 2 0.52 21.64 35.99
C GLU A 2 0.18 21.67 34.49
N VAL A 3 1.17 22.04 33.68
CA VAL A 3 1.07 22.07 32.22
C VAL A 3 0.98 20.64 31.75
N ALA A 4 -0.24 20.19 31.41
CA ALA A 4 -0.45 18.92 30.73
C ALA A 4 0.49 18.88 29.51
N THR A 5 1.37 17.88 29.48
CA THR A 5 2.30 17.62 28.38
C THR A 5 1.56 17.68 27.05
N THR A 6 1.69 18.80 26.34
CA THR A 6 0.89 19.08 25.15
C THR A 6 1.39 18.16 24.05
N PHE A 7 0.59 17.16 23.69
CA PHE A 7 0.89 16.22 22.62
C PHE A 7 1.37 16.98 21.38
N GLN A 8 2.56 16.61 20.89
CA GLN A 8 3.17 17.17 19.69
C GLN A 8 3.07 16.15 18.56
N PRO A 9 2.19 16.37 17.57
CA PRO A 9 2.03 15.46 16.45
C PRO A 9 3.32 15.28 15.65
N LYS A 10 3.56 14.05 15.21
CA LYS A 10 4.57 13.71 14.22
C LYS A 10 3.90 13.58 12.85
N ILE A 11 4.14 14.54 11.96
CA ILE A 11 3.54 14.54 10.63
C ILE A 11 4.61 14.28 9.58
N VAL A 12 4.41 13.28 8.72
CA VAL A 12 5.28 13.04 7.56
C VAL A 12 4.61 13.64 6.33
N GLY A 13 5.30 14.56 5.66
CA GLY A 13 4.80 15.25 4.48
C GLY A 13 5.48 14.80 3.19
N PHE A 14 4.72 14.46 2.16
CA PHE A 14 5.20 14.16 0.82
C PHE A 14 4.84 15.31 -0.12
N LEU A 15 5.81 16.15 -0.50
CA LEU A 15 5.53 17.34 -1.31
C LEU A 15 6.09 17.22 -2.73
N CYS A 16 5.26 17.50 -3.72
CA CYS A 16 5.72 17.62 -5.10
C CYS A 16 6.70 18.79 -5.26
N ASN A 17 7.74 18.59 -6.06
CA ASN A 17 8.83 19.54 -6.24
C ASN A 17 8.37 20.86 -6.86
N TRP A 18 7.43 20.78 -7.81
CA TRP A 18 7.09 21.90 -8.68
C TRP A 18 6.15 22.92 -8.06
N CYS A 19 5.17 22.46 -7.27
CA CYS A 19 4.12 23.32 -6.74
C CYS A 19 4.19 23.40 -5.22
N CYS A 20 3.79 22.34 -4.52
CA CYS A 20 3.60 22.39 -3.07
C CYS A 20 4.91 22.61 -2.30
N TYR A 21 6.03 22.04 -2.77
CA TYR A 21 7.35 22.34 -2.18
C TYR A 21 7.72 23.82 -2.37
N GLY A 22 7.45 24.40 -3.55
CA GLY A 22 7.63 25.83 -3.79
C GLY A 22 6.71 26.70 -2.91
N GLY A 23 5.48 26.26 -2.67
CA GLY A 23 4.56 26.92 -1.73
C GLY A 23 5.07 26.88 -0.29
N ALA A 24 5.67 25.76 0.13
CA ALA A 24 6.33 25.64 1.44
C ALA A 24 7.56 26.56 1.55
N ASP A 25 8.38 26.64 0.50
CA ASP A 25 9.52 27.56 0.44
C ASP A 25 9.06 29.02 0.50
N LEU A 26 8.01 29.38 -0.24
CA LEU A 26 7.41 30.71 -0.20
C LEU A 26 6.87 31.05 1.20
N ALA A 27 6.25 30.08 1.88
CA ALA A 27 5.83 30.27 3.27
C ALA A 27 7.01 30.62 4.19
N GLY A 28 8.16 29.99 3.98
CA GLY A 28 9.41 30.30 4.68
C GLY A 28 9.94 31.71 4.36
N VAL A 29 10.03 32.06 3.06
CA VAL A 29 10.51 33.38 2.59
C VAL A 29 9.61 34.51 3.11
N SER A 30 8.30 34.32 3.04
CA SER A 30 7.29 35.27 3.54
C SER A 30 7.09 35.23 5.05
N ARG A 31 7.80 34.35 5.76
CA ARG A 31 7.77 34.18 7.23
C ARG A 31 6.38 33.83 7.78
N PHE A 32 5.54 33.16 6.98
CA PHE A 32 4.26 32.64 7.46
C PHE A 32 4.50 31.52 8.47
N GLN A 33 4.10 31.75 9.71
CA GLN A 33 4.31 30.80 10.80
C GLN A 33 3.26 29.69 10.78
N TYR A 34 3.72 28.46 11.00
CA TYR A 34 2.88 27.28 11.19
C TYR A 34 3.56 26.32 12.19
N PRO A 35 2.83 25.34 12.77
CA PRO A 35 3.38 24.49 13.81
C PRO A 35 4.50 23.59 13.28
N PRO A 36 5.59 23.37 14.04
CA PRO A 36 6.77 22.61 13.60
C PRO A 36 6.57 21.08 13.68
N PHE A 37 5.40 20.58 13.28
CA PHE A 37 5.02 19.16 13.37
C PHE A 37 5.39 18.37 12.11
N ILE A 38 5.38 19.00 10.94
CA ILE A 38 5.65 18.35 9.66
C ILE A 38 7.15 18.18 9.38
N ARG A 39 7.53 17.00 8.89
CA ARG A 39 8.84 16.72 8.29
C ARG A 39 8.62 16.35 6.83
N VAL A 40 9.21 17.14 5.94
CA VAL A 40 8.95 17.04 4.50
C VAL A 40 9.93 16.10 3.80
N ILE A 41 9.39 15.24 2.96
CA ILE A 41 10.09 14.43 1.97
C ILE A 41 9.72 15.00 0.60
N ARG A 42 10.73 15.47 -0.13
CA ARG A 42 10.55 16.00 -1.49
C ARG A 42 10.52 14.87 -2.51
N LEU A 43 9.58 14.95 -3.44
CA LEU A 43 9.43 14.07 -4.60
C LEU A 43 9.06 14.90 -5.82
N MET A 44 9.27 14.37 -7.01
CA MET A 44 9.00 15.12 -8.23
C MET A 44 7.50 15.39 -8.47
N CYS A 45 6.64 14.42 -8.19
CA CYS A 45 5.19 14.49 -8.43
C CYS A 45 4.44 13.77 -7.31
N SER A 46 3.28 14.27 -6.87
CA SER A 46 2.42 13.60 -5.89
C SER A 46 2.04 12.18 -6.32
N GLY A 47 1.91 11.91 -7.62
CA GLY A 47 1.68 10.56 -8.16
C GLY A 47 2.81 9.56 -7.88
N ARG A 48 3.99 10.03 -7.43
CA ARG A 48 5.07 9.13 -6.99
C ARG A 48 4.80 8.52 -5.62
N VAL A 49 3.91 9.12 -4.82
CA VAL A 49 3.54 8.62 -3.49
C VAL A 49 2.85 7.27 -3.67
N ASP A 50 3.39 6.27 -2.97
CA ASP A 50 2.85 4.92 -2.97
C ASP A 50 2.10 4.65 -1.66
N MET A 51 1.05 3.83 -1.70
CA MET A 51 0.35 3.36 -0.50
C MET A 51 1.33 2.80 0.54
N ALA A 52 2.37 2.08 0.10
CA ALA A 52 3.36 1.49 0.99
C ALA A 52 4.15 2.56 1.77
N PHE A 53 4.36 3.76 1.20
CA PHE A 53 5.01 4.86 1.92
C PHE A 53 4.12 5.42 3.03
N ILE A 54 2.82 5.54 2.76
CA ILE A 54 1.81 6.01 3.72
C ILE A 54 1.73 5.03 4.90
N PHE A 55 1.50 3.75 4.64
CA PHE A 55 1.39 2.75 5.69
C PHE A 55 2.70 2.57 6.45
N ARG A 56 3.86 2.66 5.79
CA ARG A 56 5.17 2.66 6.46
C ARG A 56 5.35 3.87 7.37
N ALA A 57 4.85 5.04 7.01
CA ALA A 57 4.92 6.22 7.88
C ALA A 57 4.11 6.00 9.17
N PHE A 58 2.87 5.50 9.07
CA PHE A 58 2.07 5.13 10.24
C PHE A 58 2.72 4.03 11.07
N ARG A 59 3.27 3.00 10.41
CA ARG A 59 4.01 1.91 11.06
C ARG A 59 5.20 2.39 11.88
N ASN A 60 5.82 3.49 11.46
CA ASN A 60 6.96 4.11 12.14
C ASN A 60 6.53 5.15 13.20
N GLY A 61 5.23 5.26 13.49
CA GLY A 61 4.68 6.14 14.52
C GLY A 61 4.45 7.59 14.07
N ALA A 62 4.20 7.82 12.78
CA ALA A 62 3.67 9.10 12.33
C ALA A 62 2.20 9.22 12.75
N ASP A 63 1.82 10.31 13.41
CA ASP A 63 0.44 10.58 13.82
C ASP A 63 -0.43 11.01 12.63
N ALA A 64 0.18 11.55 11.58
CA ALA A 64 -0.48 11.86 10.33
C ALA A 64 0.47 11.83 9.14
N VAL A 65 -0.11 11.64 7.97
CA VAL A 65 0.57 11.73 6.67
C VAL A 65 -0.09 12.82 5.85
N PHE A 66 0.73 13.74 5.35
CA PHE A 66 0.32 14.83 4.47
C PHE A 66 0.89 14.59 3.07
N ILE A 67 0.09 14.82 2.03
CA ILE A 67 0.51 14.77 0.63
C ILE A 67 0.15 16.11 -0.01
N GLY A 68 1.15 16.79 -0.55
CA GLY A 68 0.99 18.08 -1.21
C GLY A 68 1.28 17.97 -2.71
N GLY A 69 0.30 18.32 -3.54
CA GLY A 69 0.41 18.30 -4.99
C GLY A 69 0.20 19.65 -5.65
N CYS A 70 0.36 19.69 -6.98
CA CYS A 70 -0.16 20.79 -7.79
C CYS A 70 -1.69 20.73 -7.83
N HIS A 71 -2.35 21.86 -8.10
CA HIS A 71 -3.78 21.88 -8.39
C HIS A 71 -4.14 20.89 -9.49
N ILE A 72 -5.35 20.37 -9.39
CA ILE A 72 -5.93 19.50 -10.41
C ILE A 72 -5.95 20.26 -11.75
N ASN A 73 -5.49 19.62 -12.82
CA ASN A 73 -5.16 20.19 -14.16
C ASN A 73 -3.88 21.04 -14.27
N ASP A 74 -3.20 21.35 -13.16
CA ASP A 74 -1.94 22.12 -13.16
C ASP A 74 -0.71 21.23 -12.89
N CYS A 75 -0.82 19.93 -13.14
CA CYS A 75 0.30 19.02 -12.91
C CYS A 75 1.44 19.33 -13.87
N HIS A 76 2.66 19.45 -13.35
CA HIS A 76 3.85 19.65 -14.19
C HIS A 76 4.10 18.50 -15.18
N TYR A 77 3.67 17.29 -14.83
CA TYR A 77 3.82 16.13 -15.69
C TYR A 77 2.52 15.83 -16.43
N ASN A 78 2.62 15.66 -17.75
CA ASN A 78 1.49 15.34 -18.64
C ASN A 78 0.76 14.04 -18.29
N THR A 79 1.35 13.16 -17.49
CA THR A 79 0.68 11.95 -16.99
C THR A 79 -0.33 12.27 -15.89
N GLU A 80 -0.38 13.53 -15.43
CA GLU A 80 -1.32 14.04 -14.43
C GLU A 80 -1.41 13.15 -13.17
N GLY A 81 -0.24 12.78 -12.64
CA GLY A 81 -0.15 11.86 -11.49
C GLY A 81 -0.79 12.38 -10.20
N ASN A 82 -1.24 13.64 -10.14
CA ASN A 82 -2.05 14.15 -9.03
C ASN A 82 -3.43 13.48 -8.97
N TYR A 83 -4.03 13.08 -10.11
CA TYR A 83 -5.27 12.30 -10.11
C TYR A 83 -5.07 10.88 -9.56
N ASP A 84 -3.98 10.21 -9.97
CA ASP A 84 -3.61 8.90 -9.42
C ASP A 84 -3.42 8.98 -7.90
N ALA A 85 -2.77 10.05 -7.43
CA ALA A 85 -2.57 10.30 -6.00
C ALA A 85 -3.90 10.52 -5.27
N LEU A 86 -4.85 11.25 -5.87
CA LEU A 86 -6.18 11.48 -5.29
C LEU A 86 -6.94 10.16 -5.14
N SER A 87 -7.07 9.37 -6.22
CA SER A 87 -7.72 8.05 -6.17
C SER A 87 -7.06 7.14 -5.13
N MET A 88 -5.73 7.08 -5.12
CA MET A 88 -4.97 6.28 -4.15
C MET A 88 -5.22 6.72 -2.70
N VAL A 89 -5.30 8.02 -2.42
CA VAL A 89 -5.56 8.52 -1.06
C VAL A 89 -6.96 8.15 -0.59
N HIS A 90 -7.97 8.23 -1.44
CA HIS A 90 -9.32 7.79 -1.08
C HIS A 90 -9.39 6.29 -0.79
N LEU A 91 -8.64 5.47 -1.54
CA LEU A 91 -8.49 4.04 -1.23
C LEU A 91 -7.79 3.84 0.12
N CYS A 92 -6.68 4.55 0.37
CA CYS A 92 -5.96 4.48 1.63
C CYS A 92 -6.81 4.90 2.83
N ARG A 93 -7.67 5.92 2.70
CA ARG A 93 -8.61 6.32 3.77
C ARG A 93 -9.55 5.18 4.16
N ARG A 94 -10.14 4.49 3.18
CA ARG A 94 -10.98 3.31 3.47
C ARG A 94 -10.20 2.15 4.08
N LEU A 95 -8.96 1.94 3.65
CA LEU A 95 -8.09 0.94 4.25
C LEU A 95 -7.71 1.28 5.70
N LEU A 96 -7.51 2.57 6.02
CA LEU A 96 -7.30 3.05 7.40
C LEU A 96 -8.54 2.81 8.27
N GLU A 97 -9.73 3.16 7.77
CA GLU A 97 -11.02 2.90 8.44
C GLU A 97 -11.16 1.41 8.79
N ARG A 98 -10.84 0.52 7.85
CA ARG A 98 -10.91 -0.94 8.06
C ARG A 98 -10.02 -1.41 9.22
N ILE A 99 -8.82 -0.86 9.37
CA ILE A 99 -7.91 -1.23 10.47
C ILE A 99 -8.18 -0.48 11.78
N GLY A 100 -9.20 0.40 11.79
CA GLY A 100 -9.60 1.19 12.94
C GLY A 100 -8.76 2.44 13.17
N ILE A 101 -8.06 2.94 12.14
CA ILE A 101 -7.35 4.22 12.20
C ILE A 101 -8.23 5.30 11.59
N ASP A 102 -8.30 6.47 12.24
CA ASP A 102 -9.11 7.59 11.74
C ASP A 102 -8.58 8.07 10.36
N PRO A 103 -9.43 8.13 9.32
CA PRO A 103 -9.02 8.53 7.97
C PRO A 103 -8.56 9.99 7.88
N ASN A 104 -8.93 10.85 8.84
CA ASN A 104 -8.49 12.25 8.89
C ASN A 104 -6.99 12.38 9.19
N ARG A 105 -6.32 11.29 9.59
CA ARG A 105 -4.86 11.24 9.70
C ARG A 105 -4.14 11.23 8.35
N LEU A 106 -4.85 10.96 7.25
CA LEU A 106 -4.33 11.05 5.89
C LEU A 106 -4.97 12.22 5.14
N ARG A 107 -4.14 13.20 4.79
CA ARG A 107 -4.59 14.40 4.10
C ARG A 107 -3.82 14.60 2.80
N ILE A 108 -4.57 14.85 1.73
CA ILE A 108 -4.05 15.35 0.46
C ILE A 108 -4.59 16.75 0.22
N GLU A 109 -3.73 17.66 -0.24
CA GLU A 109 -4.09 19.05 -0.55
C GLU A 109 -3.32 19.56 -1.77
N TRP A 110 -3.90 20.57 -2.40
CA TRP A 110 -3.36 21.21 -3.59
C TRP A 110 -2.89 22.62 -3.28
N VAL A 111 -1.62 22.88 -3.60
CA VAL A 111 -0.94 24.15 -3.31
C VAL A 111 0.01 24.47 -4.46
N SER A 112 -0.22 25.60 -5.13
CA SER A 112 0.70 26.15 -6.13
C SER A 112 1.95 26.76 -5.47
N ALA A 113 2.99 27.01 -6.28
CA ALA A 113 4.22 27.64 -5.78
C ALA A 113 4.00 29.06 -5.24
N GLY A 114 2.95 29.76 -5.69
CA GLY A 114 2.60 31.11 -5.25
C GLY A 114 1.75 31.16 -3.96
N GLU A 115 1.33 30.01 -3.43
CA GLU A 115 0.34 29.92 -2.34
C GLU A 115 0.98 29.61 -0.98
N GLY A 116 2.00 30.39 -0.60
CA GLY A 116 2.67 30.20 0.69
C GLY A 116 1.76 30.39 1.91
N ILE A 117 0.81 31.33 1.84
CA ILE A 117 -0.16 31.55 2.93
C ILE A 117 -1.09 30.35 3.10
N ARG A 118 -1.61 29.80 1.99
CA ARG A 118 -2.45 28.60 1.97
C ARG A 118 -1.73 27.41 2.57
N PHE A 119 -0.45 27.21 2.23
CA PHE A 119 0.35 26.14 2.84
C PHE A 119 0.40 26.27 4.37
N ALA A 120 0.68 27.47 4.88
CA ALA A 120 0.72 27.73 6.32
C ALA A 120 -0.64 27.50 6.99
N GLU A 121 -1.74 27.94 6.36
CA GLU A 121 -3.11 27.71 6.84
C GLU A 121 -3.46 26.23 6.93
N ILE A 122 -3.13 25.45 5.89
CA ILE A 122 -3.33 24.00 5.87
C ILE A 122 -2.53 23.33 6.98
N MET A 123 -1.26 23.73 7.20
CA MET A 123 -0.43 23.17 8.27
C MET A 123 -0.97 23.51 9.67
N ASN A 124 -1.48 24.73 9.86
CA ASN A 124 -2.15 25.13 11.11
C ASN A 124 -3.42 24.30 11.38
N ASP A 125 -4.27 24.14 10.36
CA ASP A 125 -5.50 23.35 10.46
C ASP A 125 -5.21 21.86 10.68
N LEU A 126 -4.29 21.26 9.91
CA LEU A 126 -3.86 19.88 10.11
C LEU A 126 -3.26 19.68 11.50
N GLY A 127 -2.36 20.56 11.95
CA GLY A 127 -1.76 20.48 13.28
C GLY A 127 -2.82 20.48 14.38
N ARG A 128 -3.80 21.38 14.31
CA ARG A 128 -4.91 21.46 15.27
C ARG A 128 -5.76 20.19 15.26
N ARG A 129 -6.12 19.67 14.08
CA ARG A 129 -6.94 18.45 13.96
C ARG A 129 -6.24 17.24 14.57
N ILE A 130 -4.95 17.05 14.28
CA ILE A 130 -4.22 15.90 14.82
C ILE A 130 -4.00 16.05 16.34
N GLN A 131 -3.79 17.26 16.84
CA GLN A 131 -3.74 17.50 18.29
C GLN A 131 -5.04 17.13 18.99
N LEU A 132 -6.20 17.41 18.38
CA LEU A 132 -7.52 17.05 18.90
C LEU A 132 -7.75 15.52 18.87
N LEU A 133 -7.28 14.85 17.81
CA LEU A 133 -7.37 13.39 17.72
C LEU A 133 -6.48 12.72 18.78
N GLY A 134 -5.26 13.22 18.96
CA GLY A 134 -4.29 12.62 19.88
C GLY A 134 -3.33 11.64 19.19
N PRO A 135 -2.46 10.98 19.99
CA PRO A 135 -1.41 10.10 19.48
C PRO A 135 -1.99 8.86 18.80
N LEU A 136 -1.38 8.47 17.67
CA LEU A 136 -1.80 7.29 16.90
C LEU A 136 -1.85 6.03 17.78
N GLY A 137 -2.94 5.28 17.66
CA GLY A 137 -3.19 4.05 18.39
C GLY A 137 -3.85 4.31 19.74
N ALA A 138 -3.31 5.22 20.54
CA ALA A 138 -3.87 5.54 21.86
C ALA A 138 -5.26 6.17 21.78
N SER A 139 -5.47 7.10 20.84
CA SER A 139 -6.79 7.70 20.61
C SER A 139 -7.82 6.73 20.05
N GLU A 140 -7.36 5.72 19.32
CA GLU A 140 -8.19 4.68 18.73
C GLU A 140 -8.38 3.46 19.66
N GLY A 141 -7.75 3.46 20.85
CA GLY A 141 -7.79 2.35 21.79
C GLY A 141 -7.05 1.09 21.31
N ILE A 142 -6.07 1.24 20.42
CA ILE A 142 -5.30 0.15 19.82
C ILE A 142 -3.90 0.12 20.45
N ASP A 143 -3.50 -1.05 20.96
CA ASP A 143 -2.15 -1.23 21.47
C ASP A 143 -1.11 -1.17 20.33
N PRO A 144 0.14 -0.71 20.60
CA PRO A 144 1.15 -0.53 19.56
C PRO A 144 1.50 -1.80 18.79
N GLN A 145 1.42 -2.99 19.41
CA GLN A 145 1.77 -4.25 18.75
C GLN A 145 0.67 -4.67 17.77
N THR A 146 -0.60 -4.57 18.17
CA THR A 146 -1.75 -4.82 17.30
C THR A 146 -1.81 -3.81 16.17
N LEU A 147 -1.52 -2.54 16.44
CA LEU A 147 -1.46 -1.51 15.41
C LEU A 147 -0.43 -1.88 14.33
N CYS A 148 0.79 -2.25 14.72
CA CYS A 148 1.82 -2.67 13.78
C CYS A 148 1.38 -3.90 12.97
N LYS A 149 0.77 -4.91 13.61
CA LYS A 149 0.27 -6.11 12.92
C LYS A 149 -0.79 -5.77 11.88
N ARG A 150 -1.78 -4.96 12.23
CA ARG A 150 -2.84 -4.53 11.29
C ARG A 150 -2.28 -3.78 10.09
N ILE A 151 -1.30 -2.89 10.32
CA ILE A 151 -0.63 -2.15 9.24
C ILE A 151 0.19 -3.08 8.34
N ASP A 152 0.90 -4.05 8.95
CA ASP A 152 1.69 -5.04 8.21
C ASP A 152 0.80 -5.92 7.33
N GLU A 153 -0.34 -6.38 7.83
CA GLU A 153 -1.35 -7.11 7.07
C GLU A 153 -1.84 -6.32 5.84
N ILE A 154 -2.20 -5.04 6.00
CA ILE A 154 -2.59 -4.20 4.85
C ILE A 154 -1.44 -4.07 3.86
N THR A 155 -0.21 -3.87 4.35
CA THR A 155 0.97 -3.66 3.53
C THR A 155 1.26 -4.87 2.63
N GLU A 156 1.08 -6.09 3.13
CA GLU A 156 1.21 -7.33 2.34
C GLU A 156 0.16 -7.46 1.24
N PHE A 157 -1.01 -6.85 1.42
CA PHE A 157 -2.09 -6.87 0.43
C PHE A 157 -1.99 -5.77 -0.62
N ILE A 158 -1.20 -4.70 -0.40
CA ILE A 158 -1.07 -3.57 -1.34
C ILE A 158 -0.83 -4.01 -2.80
N PRO A 159 0.08 -4.95 -3.12
CA PRO A 159 0.28 -5.37 -4.51
C PRO A 159 -0.97 -6.00 -5.14
N TYR A 160 -1.70 -6.80 -4.37
CA TYR A 160 -2.96 -7.41 -4.81
C TYR A 160 -4.06 -6.35 -4.97
N ILE A 161 -4.18 -5.43 -4.02
CA ILE A 161 -5.15 -4.32 -4.06
C ILE A 161 -4.93 -3.48 -5.32
N LYS A 162 -3.67 -3.12 -5.65
CA LYS A 162 -3.34 -2.38 -6.87
C LYS A 162 -3.68 -3.12 -8.14
N LEU A 163 -3.49 -4.45 -8.15
CA LEU A 163 -3.85 -5.28 -9.28
C LEU A 163 -5.37 -5.26 -9.52
N ILE A 164 -6.16 -5.43 -8.46
CA ILE A 164 -7.62 -5.48 -8.55
C ILE A 164 -8.25 -4.11 -8.81
N LYS A 165 -7.71 -3.04 -8.21
CA LYS A 165 -8.23 -1.67 -8.33
C LYS A 165 -7.55 -0.84 -9.42
N ARG A 166 -6.80 -1.47 -10.33
CA ARG A 166 -6.01 -0.78 -11.36
C ARG A 166 -6.81 0.27 -12.14
N GLU A 167 -8.02 -0.07 -12.58
CA GLU A 167 -8.86 0.83 -13.37
C GLU A 167 -9.31 2.05 -12.57
N LYS A 168 -9.79 1.85 -11.33
CA LYS A 168 -10.18 2.95 -10.44
C LYS A 168 -8.99 3.81 -10.01
N LEU A 169 -7.82 3.19 -9.82
CA LEU A 169 -6.59 3.90 -9.48
C LEU A 169 -6.09 4.78 -10.62
N ALA A 170 -6.35 4.40 -11.87
CA ALA A 170 -6.04 5.18 -13.06
C ALA A 170 -7.20 6.10 -13.49
N LEU A 171 -8.20 6.31 -12.62
CA LEU A 171 -9.31 7.22 -12.90
C LEU A 171 -8.80 8.64 -13.03
N HIS A 172 -9.21 9.29 -14.11
CA HIS A 172 -8.83 10.66 -14.42
C HIS A 172 -10.09 11.52 -14.59
N ASN A 173 -10.65 11.95 -13.47
CA ASN A 173 -11.83 12.82 -13.41
C ASN A 173 -11.46 14.19 -12.83
N PRO A 174 -11.70 15.32 -13.53
CA PRO A 174 -11.44 16.68 -13.02
C PRO A 174 -12.34 17.08 -11.84
N ASP A 175 -13.48 16.41 -11.65
CA ASP A 175 -14.35 16.64 -10.51
C ASP A 175 -13.87 15.87 -9.28
N GLU A 176 -13.31 16.59 -8.30
CA GLU A 176 -12.82 16.01 -7.03
C GLU A 176 -13.93 15.31 -6.23
N SER A 177 -15.18 15.76 -6.35
CA SER A 177 -16.30 15.17 -5.60
C SER A 177 -16.58 13.71 -6.02
N ALA A 178 -16.23 13.35 -7.25
CA ALA A 178 -16.33 11.99 -7.75
C ALA A 178 -15.44 10.99 -6.99
N TYR A 179 -14.38 11.46 -6.30
CA TYR A 179 -13.46 10.60 -5.57
C TYR A 179 -13.93 10.27 -4.14
N GLU A 180 -14.77 11.12 -3.54
CA GLU A 180 -15.26 10.95 -2.16
C GLU A 180 -15.99 9.61 -1.97
N GLN A 181 -16.71 9.17 -3.00
CA GLN A 181 -17.50 7.94 -3.00
C GLN A 181 -16.92 6.86 -3.92
N LEU A 182 -15.67 7.02 -4.38
CA LEU A 182 -15.04 6.10 -5.35
C LEU A 182 -14.90 4.67 -4.82
N TYR A 183 -14.69 4.53 -3.50
CA TYR A 183 -14.55 3.24 -2.82
C TYR A 183 -15.55 3.12 -1.67
N THR A 184 -16.26 2.00 -1.63
CA THR A 184 -17.22 1.67 -0.55
C THR A 184 -16.61 0.72 0.47
N ALA A 185 -17.15 0.72 1.71
CA ALA A 185 -16.67 -0.19 2.76
C ALA A 185 -16.80 -1.67 2.34
N ASP A 186 -17.93 -2.04 1.71
CA ASP A 186 -18.17 -3.40 1.23
C ASP A 186 -17.18 -3.82 0.14
N GLU A 187 -16.81 -2.90 -0.75
CA GLU A 187 -15.81 -3.13 -1.78
C GLU A 187 -14.43 -3.40 -1.18
N ILE A 188 -14.08 -2.69 -0.10
CA ILE A 188 -12.82 -2.90 0.60
C ILE A 188 -12.83 -4.21 1.36
N GLU A 189 -13.92 -4.56 2.05
CA GLU A 189 -13.99 -5.83 2.75
C GLU A 189 -13.97 -7.02 1.80
N ALA A 190 -14.57 -6.88 0.61
CA ALA A 190 -14.49 -7.88 -0.46
C ALA A 190 -13.04 -8.16 -0.90
N LEU A 191 -12.14 -7.18 -0.89
CA LEU A 191 -10.73 -7.38 -1.26
C LEU A 191 -10.02 -8.37 -0.34
N PHE A 192 -10.41 -8.44 0.94
CA PHE A 192 -9.79 -9.33 1.91
C PHE A 192 -10.51 -10.68 1.97
N ARG A 193 -11.84 -10.67 1.94
CA ARG A 193 -12.66 -11.90 1.96
C ARG A 193 -12.44 -12.76 0.71
N ASP A 194 -12.38 -12.12 -0.46
CA ASP A 194 -12.33 -12.82 -1.75
C ASP A 194 -10.90 -13.00 -2.26
N ALA A 195 -9.91 -12.67 -1.42
CA ALA A 195 -8.49 -12.77 -1.75
C ALA A 195 -8.08 -14.23 -2.05
N PRO A 196 -7.48 -14.49 -3.23
CA PRO A 196 -7.04 -15.81 -3.59
C PRO A 196 -5.69 -16.14 -2.96
N SER A 197 -5.57 -17.36 -2.46
CA SER A 197 -4.33 -17.99 -2.05
C SER A 197 -3.98 -19.10 -3.04
N TYR A 198 -2.69 -19.27 -3.30
CA TYR A 198 -2.18 -20.27 -4.25
C TYR A 198 -1.17 -21.17 -3.56
N ASP A 199 -1.33 -22.48 -3.72
CA ASP A 199 -0.40 -23.49 -3.25
C ASP A 199 -0.10 -24.52 -4.34
N ILE A 200 1.04 -25.21 -4.21
CA ILE A 200 1.47 -26.22 -5.17
C ILE A 200 1.37 -27.59 -4.51
N ASP A 201 0.55 -28.46 -5.08
CA ASP A 201 0.41 -29.85 -4.65
C ASP A 201 1.72 -30.63 -4.95
N PRO A 202 2.43 -31.11 -3.92
CA PRO A 202 3.67 -31.85 -4.08
C PRO A 202 3.51 -33.17 -4.86
N GLN A 203 2.33 -33.80 -4.81
CA GLN A 203 2.09 -35.08 -5.46
C GLN A 203 1.90 -34.93 -6.98
N ARG A 204 1.42 -33.77 -7.41
CA ARG A 204 1.13 -33.49 -8.83
C ARG A 204 2.26 -32.74 -9.53
N CYS A 205 3.08 -32.00 -8.79
CA CYS A 205 4.13 -31.17 -9.36
C CYS A 205 5.27 -32.00 -9.96
N GLN A 206 5.59 -31.76 -11.24
CA GLN A 206 6.64 -32.48 -11.97
C GLN A 206 7.97 -31.70 -12.10
N ALA A 207 8.14 -30.60 -11.33
CA ALA A 207 9.32 -29.73 -11.36
C ALA A 207 9.71 -29.26 -12.79
N CYS A 208 8.72 -28.80 -13.57
CA CYS A 208 8.88 -28.39 -14.97
C CYS A 208 9.46 -26.97 -15.17
N MET A 209 9.71 -26.23 -14.09
CA MET A 209 10.18 -24.84 -14.05
C MET A 209 9.27 -23.76 -14.68
N ILE A 210 8.10 -24.08 -15.24
CA ILE A 210 7.24 -23.10 -15.94
C ILE A 210 6.73 -22.01 -14.99
N CYS A 211 6.06 -22.39 -13.89
CA CYS A 211 5.53 -21.41 -12.93
C CYS A 211 6.66 -20.63 -12.24
N PHE A 212 7.79 -21.27 -11.95
CA PHE A 212 8.99 -20.63 -11.42
C PHE A 212 9.46 -19.49 -12.33
N ASN A 213 9.63 -19.76 -13.62
CA ASN A 213 10.10 -18.76 -14.60
C ASN A 213 9.07 -17.67 -14.90
N LYS A 214 7.78 -17.97 -14.78
CA LYS A 214 6.69 -17.03 -15.09
C LYS A 214 6.25 -16.20 -13.89
N CYS A 215 6.75 -16.47 -12.69
CA CYS A 215 6.38 -15.69 -11.50
C CYS A 215 6.96 -14.26 -11.59
N PRO A 216 6.12 -13.21 -11.68
CA PRO A 216 6.61 -11.85 -11.87
C PRO A 216 7.41 -11.30 -10.68
N VAL A 217 7.19 -11.88 -9.50
CA VAL A 217 7.80 -11.47 -8.23
C VAL A 217 8.76 -12.51 -7.66
N GLN A 218 9.08 -13.55 -8.44
CA GLN A 218 10.01 -14.61 -8.04
C GLN A 218 9.68 -15.25 -6.67
N ALA A 219 8.38 -15.35 -6.35
CA ALA A 219 7.89 -15.93 -5.09
C ALA A 219 7.95 -17.46 -5.06
N ILE A 220 8.41 -18.12 -6.13
CA ILE A 220 8.39 -19.58 -6.23
C ILE A 220 9.81 -20.09 -6.06
N SER A 221 10.00 -21.01 -5.12
CA SER A 221 11.24 -21.77 -4.96
C SER A 221 11.16 -23.09 -5.72
N GLY A 222 12.26 -23.53 -6.32
CA GLY A 222 12.38 -24.87 -6.89
C GLY A 222 13.48 -24.99 -7.94
N ALA A 223 13.74 -26.21 -8.38
CA ALA A 223 14.84 -26.55 -9.29
C ALA A 223 14.51 -27.85 -10.06
N LYS A 224 15.42 -28.28 -10.94
CA LYS A 224 15.30 -29.59 -11.60
C LYS A 224 15.17 -30.70 -10.54
N ASN A 225 14.12 -31.51 -10.65
CA ASN A 225 13.76 -32.58 -9.68
C ASN A 225 13.45 -32.09 -8.25
N LEU A 226 13.16 -30.81 -8.07
CA LEU A 226 12.73 -30.24 -6.79
C LEU A 226 11.33 -29.63 -6.97
N ILE A 227 10.36 -30.16 -6.22
CA ILE A 227 8.97 -29.69 -6.23
C ILE A 227 8.94 -28.20 -5.91
N HIS A 228 8.24 -27.46 -6.76
CA HIS A 228 8.11 -26.02 -6.58
C HIS A 228 7.24 -25.72 -5.35
N ALA A 229 7.56 -24.64 -4.65
CA ALA A 229 6.75 -24.15 -3.54
C ALA A 229 6.66 -22.63 -3.56
N ILE A 230 5.47 -22.10 -3.32
CA ILE A 230 5.20 -20.66 -3.29
C ILE A 230 5.50 -20.15 -1.89
N ASP A 231 6.26 -19.06 -1.81
CA ASP A 231 6.49 -18.26 -0.61
C ASP A 231 5.33 -17.27 -0.43
N PRO A 232 4.45 -17.46 0.58
CA PRO A 232 3.29 -16.60 0.78
C PRO A 232 3.67 -15.14 1.06
N ALA A 233 4.83 -14.88 1.69
CA ALA A 233 5.27 -13.53 2.05
C ALA A 233 5.69 -12.71 0.82
N LYS A 234 6.09 -13.36 -0.28
CA LYS A 234 6.46 -12.72 -1.55
C LYS A 234 5.33 -12.72 -2.58
N CYS A 235 4.32 -13.57 -2.40
CA CYS A 235 3.29 -13.80 -3.40
C CYS A 235 2.31 -12.61 -3.47
N ILE A 236 2.20 -11.99 -4.65
CA ILE A 236 1.26 -10.90 -4.91
C ILE A 236 -0.14 -11.36 -5.37
N ARG A 237 -0.42 -12.66 -5.29
CA ARG A 237 -1.74 -13.26 -5.59
C ARG A 237 -2.26 -12.97 -7.01
N CYS A 238 -1.35 -12.84 -7.98
CA CYS A 238 -1.70 -12.53 -9.38
C CYS A 238 -2.29 -13.71 -10.18
N GLY A 239 -2.15 -14.95 -9.71
CA GLY A 239 -2.70 -16.13 -10.38
C GLY A 239 -1.91 -16.64 -11.59
N THR A 240 -0.82 -15.99 -12.01
CA THR A 240 -0.01 -16.44 -13.15
C THR A 240 0.45 -17.89 -13.02
N CYS A 241 0.81 -18.33 -11.80
CA CYS A 241 1.24 -19.71 -11.56
C CYS A 241 0.15 -20.74 -11.87
N LEU A 242 -1.12 -20.43 -11.57
CA LEU A 242 -2.26 -21.29 -11.85
C LEU A 242 -2.51 -21.38 -13.36
N GLU A 243 -2.52 -20.24 -14.03
CA GLU A 243 -2.75 -20.14 -15.47
C GLU A 243 -1.70 -20.91 -16.29
N VAL A 244 -0.42 -20.79 -15.92
CA VAL A 244 0.67 -21.44 -16.66
C VAL A 244 0.94 -22.88 -16.24
N CYS A 245 0.25 -23.40 -15.21
CA CYS A 245 0.42 -24.78 -14.79
C CYS A 245 -0.17 -25.72 -15.85
N PRO A 246 0.61 -26.63 -16.47
CA PRO A 246 0.09 -27.50 -17.51
C PRO A 246 -1.13 -28.31 -17.01
N PRO A 247 -2.27 -28.31 -17.74
CA PRO A 247 -3.49 -29.02 -17.31
C PRO A 247 -3.28 -30.50 -17.04
N ARG A 248 -2.33 -31.14 -17.75
CA ARG A 248 -1.91 -32.53 -17.52
C ARG A 248 -1.40 -32.82 -16.09
N PHE A 249 -0.89 -31.79 -15.40
CA PHE A 249 -0.42 -31.90 -14.02
C PHE A 249 -1.43 -31.28 -13.06
N GLY A 250 -1.95 -30.09 -13.39
CA GLY A 250 -2.93 -29.38 -12.56
C GLY A 250 -2.48 -29.27 -11.10
N ALA A 251 -1.21 -28.90 -10.89
CA ALA A 251 -0.55 -28.96 -9.59
C ALA A 251 -0.78 -27.72 -8.73
N VAL A 252 -1.15 -26.58 -9.32
CA VAL A 252 -1.44 -25.36 -8.56
C VAL A 252 -2.90 -25.37 -8.12
N ARG A 253 -3.14 -25.20 -6.83
CA ARG A 253 -4.47 -25.09 -6.22
C ARG A 253 -4.75 -23.63 -5.88
N LYS A 254 -6.02 -23.25 -5.98
CA LYS A 254 -6.54 -21.94 -5.59
C LYS A 254 -7.50 -22.13 -4.42
N THR A 255 -7.26 -21.45 -3.32
CA THR A 255 -8.19 -21.31 -2.20
C THR A 255 -8.59 -19.85 -2.05
N VAL A 256 -9.73 -19.58 -1.42
CA VAL A 256 -10.24 -18.21 -1.19
C VAL A 256 -10.53 -18.05 0.29
N GLY A 257 -10.16 -16.91 0.86
CA GLY A 257 -10.43 -16.57 2.26
C GLY A 257 -9.61 -17.34 3.31
N MET A 258 -8.75 -18.28 2.88
CA MET A 258 -7.81 -18.99 3.75
C MET A 258 -6.36 -18.66 3.37
N PRO A 259 -5.45 -18.51 4.33
CA PRO A 259 -4.03 -18.36 4.04
C PRO A 259 -3.52 -19.62 3.34
N ALA A 260 -2.56 -19.44 2.42
CA ALA A 260 -1.90 -20.57 1.78
C ALA A 260 -1.17 -21.42 2.85
N PRO A 261 -1.22 -22.76 2.75
CA PRO A 261 -0.45 -23.62 3.64
C PRO A 261 1.04 -23.32 3.51
N LEU A 262 1.77 -23.44 4.63
CA LEU A 262 3.22 -23.27 4.60
C LEU A 262 3.85 -24.33 3.68
N PRO A 263 4.83 -23.94 2.86
CA PRO A 263 5.48 -24.85 1.95
C PRO A 263 6.29 -25.91 2.70
N LEU A 264 6.34 -27.14 2.17
CA LEU A 264 7.18 -28.21 2.73
C LEU A 264 8.68 -27.82 2.67
N PRO A 265 9.50 -28.27 3.63
CA PRO A 265 10.95 -28.07 3.61
C PRO A 265 11.59 -28.60 2.32
N GLU A 266 12.69 -28.00 1.86
CA GLU A 266 13.37 -28.42 0.62
C GLU A 266 13.80 -29.90 0.63
N SER A 267 14.17 -30.43 1.79
CA SER A 267 14.58 -31.83 1.99
C SER A 267 13.49 -32.82 1.58
N GLU A 268 12.22 -32.47 1.81
CA GLU A 268 11.04 -33.31 1.56
C GLU A 268 10.47 -33.11 0.16
N ARG A 269 10.98 -32.12 -0.59
CA ARG A 269 10.50 -31.75 -1.93
C ARG A 269 11.25 -32.41 -3.08
N ARG A 270 12.26 -33.25 -2.82
CA ARG A 270 13.04 -33.91 -3.88
C ARG A 270 12.27 -35.06 -4.52
N ILE A 271 12.07 -34.99 -5.84
CA ILE A 271 11.42 -36.05 -6.61
C ILE A 271 12.40 -37.22 -6.78
N ARG A 272 12.08 -38.37 -6.16
CA ARG A 272 12.77 -39.64 -6.44
C ARG A 272 12.08 -40.33 -7.60
N ARG A 273 12.52 -40.08 -8.83
CA ARG A 273 12.04 -40.83 -10.01
C ARG A 273 12.58 -42.26 -9.93
N LYS A 274 11.71 -43.26 -9.75
CA LYS A 274 12.10 -44.67 -9.96
C LYS A 274 12.50 -44.81 -11.44
N LYS A 275 13.76 -45.19 -11.72
CA LYS A 275 14.14 -45.69 -13.04
C LYS A 275 13.37 -46.98 -13.26
N ASN A 276 12.33 -46.96 -14.09
CA ASN A 276 11.84 -48.19 -14.70
C ASN A 276 12.91 -48.64 -15.69
N ARG A 277 13.78 -49.52 -15.21
CA ARG A 277 14.67 -50.31 -16.03
C ARG A 277 13.80 -51.41 -16.65
N LEU A 278 13.28 -51.16 -17.85
CA LEU A 278 12.77 -52.22 -18.73
C LEU A 278 14.01 -53.00 -19.18
N ASP A 279 14.37 -54.04 -18.43
CA ASP A 279 15.29 -55.07 -18.91
C ASP A 279 14.46 -56.01 -19.80
N LEU A 280 14.68 -55.89 -21.12
CA LEU A 280 14.39 -56.89 -22.15
C LEU A 280 15.43 -58.01 -22.06
#